data_AF-A0AB74M8W1-F1
#
_entry.id   AF-A0AB74M8W1-F1
#
_cell.length_a   1.000
_cell.length_b   1.000
_cell.length_c   1.000
_cell.angle_alpha   90.00
_cell.angle_beta   90.00
_cell.angle_gamma   90.00
#
_symmetry.space_group_name_H-M   'P 1'
#
loop_
_entity.id
_entity.type
_entity.pdbx_description
1 polymer ?
#
loop_
_entity_poly.entity_id
_entity_poly.type
_entity_poly.pdbx_seq_one_letter_code
_entity_poly.pdbx_strand_id
1 'polypeptide(L)' 'MRKVCAAILSAAICLSVSGAPAWASEQQATLSAGYLHALTNTTGSDDLNGINVKYRY' A
#
# COMPACT_ATOMS: atom_id res chain seq x y z
N MET A 1 7.20 -4.56 48.08
CA MET A 1 6.13 -5.42 47.52
C MET A 1 5.17 -4.67 46.59
N ARG A 2 4.46 -3.60 47.03
CA ARG A 2 3.49 -2.86 46.18
C ARG A 2 4.04 -2.31 44.85
N LYS A 3 5.27 -1.76 44.86
CA LYS A 3 5.93 -1.21 43.66
C LYS A 3 6.27 -2.25 42.60
N VAL A 4 6.59 -3.47 43.02
CA VAL A 4 6.97 -4.58 42.12
C VAL A 4 5.73 -5.13 41.42
N CYS A 5 4.63 -5.32 42.13
CA CYS A 5 3.35 -5.71 41.53
C CYS A 5 2.89 -4.70 40.47
N ALA A 6 3.02 -3.39 40.73
CA ALA A 6 2.66 -2.35 39.77
C ALA A 6 3.51 -2.41 38.49
N ALA A 7 4.82 -2.65 38.63
CA ALA A 7 5.72 -2.79 37.48
C ALA A 7 5.40 -4.05 36.64
N ILE A 8 5.08 -5.17 37.29
CA ILE A 8 4.69 -6.42 36.60
C ILE A 8 3.36 -6.24 35.87
N LEU A 9 2.37 -5.60 36.50
CA LEU A 9 1.08 -5.30 35.87
C LEU A 9 1.26 -4.38 34.65
N SER A 10 2.06 -3.33 34.77
CA SER A 10 2.36 -2.43 33.65
C SER A 10 3.04 -3.16 32.49
N ALA A 11 4.03 -4.01 32.79
CA ALA A 11 4.73 -4.78 31.77
C ALA A 11 3.81 -5.80 31.08
N ALA A 12 2.92 -6.46 31.83
CA ALA A 12 1.94 -7.40 31.28
C ALA A 12 0.94 -6.72 30.35
N ILE A 13 0.50 -5.50 30.68
CA ILE A 13 -0.39 -4.70 29.83
C ILE A 13 0.33 -4.24 28.55
N CYS A 14 1.58 -3.80 28.65
CA CYS A 14 2.37 -3.42 27.47
C CYS A 14 2.60 -4.62 26.53
N LEU A 15 2.85 -5.81 27.10
CA LEU A 15 3.08 -7.02 26.32
C LEU A 15 1.81 -7.49 25.59
N SER A 16 0.62 -7.34 26.20
CA SER A 16 -0.64 -7.72 25.56
C SER A 16 -1.07 -6.76 24.44
N VAL A 17 -0.70 -5.49 24.52
CA VAL A 17 -0.97 -4.47 23.50
C VAL A 17 -0.03 -4.58 22.27
N SER A 18 1.13 -5.22 22.42
CA SER A 18 2.11 -5.39 21.33
C SER A 18 1.72 -6.46 20.27
N GLY A 19 0.56 -7.10 20.41
CA GLY A 19 0.17 -8.30 19.62
C GLY A 19 -0.34 -8.06 18.21
N ALA A 20 -0.54 -6.82 17.77
CA ALA A 20 -0.89 -6.53 16.38
C ALA A 20 -0.39 -5.14 16.01
N PRO A 21 0.30 -4.97 14.88
CA PRO A 21 0.48 -3.65 14.33
C PRO A 21 -0.91 -3.05 14.12
N ALA A 22 -1.10 -1.81 14.60
CA ALA A 22 -2.26 -1.02 14.23
C ALA A 22 -2.11 -0.63 12.76
N TRP A 23 -2.17 -1.61 11.86
CA TRP A 23 -2.45 -1.38 10.46
C TRP A 23 -3.87 -0.83 10.42
N ALA A 24 -3.99 0.50 10.43
CA ALA A 24 -5.02 1.09 9.61
C ALA A 24 -4.72 0.53 8.20
N SER A 25 -5.60 -0.35 7.71
CA SER A 25 -5.49 -0.86 6.35
C SER A 25 -5.68 0.32 5.40
N GLU A 26 -4.63 1.10 5.19
CA GLU A 26 -4.52 1.98 4.05
C GLU A 26 -4.56 1.04 2.85
N GLN A 27 -5.67 1.09 2.13
CA GLN A 27 -5.86 0.24 0.97
C GLN A 27 -4.67 0.46 0.05
N GLN A 28 -3.95 -0.62 -0.26
CA GLN A 28 -2.63 -0.54 -0.86
C GLN A 28 -2.76 -0.19 -2.34
N ALA A 29 -2.97 1.09 -2.62
CA ALA A 29 -3.18 1.58 -3.95
C ALA A 29 -1.89 1.44 -4.76
N THR A 30 -1.94 0.74 -5.89
CA THR A 30 -0.79 0.54 -6.77
C THR A 30 -0.99 1.34 -8.04
N LEU A 31 -0.06 2.26 -8.31
CA LEU A 31 0.03 2.99 -9.57
C LEU A 31 1.07 2.32 -10.48
N SER A 32 0.68 2.00 -11.71
CA SER A 32 1.59 1.46 -12.73
C SER A 32 1.50 2.30 -14.00
N ALA A 33 2.64 2.59 -14.62
CA ALA A 33 2.70 3.29 -15.90
C ALA A 33 3.50 2.47 -16.94
N GLY A 34 3.09 2.54 -18.20
CA GLY A 34 3.78 1.91 -19.33
C GLY A 34 3.60 2.67 -20.64
N TYR A 35 4.58 2.58 -21.54
CA TYR A 35 4.54 3.22 -22.86
C TYR A 35 3.70 2.38 -23.82
N LEU A 36 2.81 3.04 -24.56
CA LEU A 36 1.98 2.42 -25.58
C LEU A 36 2.40 2.95 -26.95
N HIS A 37 2.69 2.01 -27.85
CA HIS A 37 2.86 2.29 -29.27
C HIS A 37 1.78 1.51 -30.02
N ALA A 38 0.83 2.24 -30.60
CA ALA A 38 -0.28 1.67 -31.36
C ALA A 38 -0.14 2.08 -32.83
N LEU A 39 0.16 1.11 -33.69
CA LEU A 39 0.10 1.30 -35.14
C LEU A 39 -1.31 0.98 -35.63
N THR A 40 -1.93 1.91 -36.34
CA THR A 40 -3.24 1.71 -36.97
C THR A 40 -3.02 1.44 -38.45
N ASN A 41 -3.51 0.28 -38.92
CA ASN A 41 -3.30 -0.22 -40.30
C ASN A 41 -4.16 0.53 -41.35
N THR A 42 -4.62 1.75 -41.05
CA THR A 42 -5.47 2.54 -41.93
C THR A 42 -4.59 3.46 -42.78
N THR A 43 -4.82 3.52 -44.10
CA THR A 43 -4.08 4.40 -45.00
C THR A 43 -4.21 5.86 -44.57
N GLY A 44 -3.09 6.48 -44.17
CA GLY A 44 -3.05 7.86 -43.66
C GLY A 44 -3.08 8.00 -42.13
N SER A 45 -2.93 6.89 -41.40
CA SER A 45 -2.94 6.94 -39.93
C SER A 45 -1.56 7.29 -39.36
N ASP A 46 -1.53 8.28 -38.47
CA ASP A 46 -0.33 8.65 -37.71
C ASP A 46 0.04 7.57 -36.66
N ASP A 47 1.33 7.50 -36.31
CA ASP A 47 1.82 6.66 -35.20
C ASP A 47 1.27 7.19 -33.88
N LEU A 48 0.38 6.43 -33.25
CA LEU A 48 -0.21 6.81 -31.97
C LEU A 48 0.69 6.34 -30.83
N ASN A 49 1.34 7.30 -30.21
CA ASN A 49 2.15 7.11 -29.02
C ASN A 49 1.41 7.61 -27.77
N GLY A 50 1.50 6.88 -26.65
CA GLY A 50 0.89 7.29 -25.39
C GLY A 50 1.51 6.65 -24.15
N ILE A 51 1.05 7.12 -22.98
CA ILE A 51 1.38 6.54 -21.67
C ILE A 51 0.12 5.95 -21.08
N ASN A 52 0.16 4.67 -20.76
CA ASN A 52 -0.90 3.99 -20.03
C ASN A 52 -0.64 4.06 -18.54
N VAL A 53 -1.57 4.65 -17.78
CA VAL A 53 -1.51 4.68 -16.32
C VAL A 53 -2.65 3.84 -15.77
N LYS A 54 -2.31 2.84 -14.96
CA LYS A 54 -3.26 1.98 -14.26
C LYS A 54 -3.23 2.29 -12.77
N TYR A 55 -4.41 2.63 -12.25
CA TYR A 55 -4.64 2.76 -10.82
C TYR A 55 -5.40 1.52 -10.33
N ARG A 56 -4.81 0.83 -9.35
CA ARG A 56 -5.50 -0.20 -8.57
C ARG A 56 -5.69 0.38 -7.17
N TYR A 57 -6.94 0.53 -6.74
CA TYR A 57 -7.28 0.79 -5.36
C TYR A 57 -7.43 -0.55 -4.67
#